data_AF-A0A8X7UCN9-F1
#
_entry.id   AF-A0A8X7UCN9-F1
#
_cell.length_a   1.000
_cell.length_b   1.000
_cell.length_c   1.000
_cell.angle_alpha   90.00
_cell.angle_beta   90.00
_cell.angle_gamma   90.00
#
_symmetry.space_group_name_H-M   'P 1'
#
loop_
_entity.id
_entity.type
_entity.pdbx_description
1 polymer ?
#
loop_
_entity_poly.entity_id
_entity_poly.type
_entity_poly.pdbx_seq_one_letter_code
_entity_poly.pdbx_strand_id
1 'polypeptide(L)' 'METIPGAKAFTVSRCKGIPQISTQSDAGVMAVLLIEAHVAEGLGGCKSITPRLLPEASKQLAVKLFESISM' A
#
# COMPACT_ATOMS: atom_id res chain seq x y z
N MET A 1 -32.96 5.00 -18.21
CA MET A 1 -31.76 5.08 -17.35
C MET A 1 -31.71 6.50 -16.83
N GLU A 2 -32.22 6.72 -15.61
CA GLU A 2 -32.34 8.06 -15.03
C GLU A 2 -30.96 8.53 -14.58
N THR A 3 -30.46 9.61 -15.17
CA THR A 3 -29.23 10.28 -14.73
C THR A 3 -29.57 11.19 -13.55
N ILE A 4 -29.02 10.87 -12.37
CA ILE A 4 -29.16 11.72 -11.18
C ILE A 4 -28.51 13.09 -11.47
N PRO A 5 -29.28 14.20 -11.46
CA PRO A 5 -28.71 15.53 -11.69
C PRO A 5 -27.84 15.89 -10.48
N GLY A 6 -26.51 15.93 -10.68
CA GLY A 6 -25.56 16.36 -9.64
C GLY A 6 -24.47 15.35 -9.26
N ALA A 7 -24.45 14.14 -9.82
CA ALA A 7 -23.35 13.21 -9.59
C ALA A 7 -22.09 13.66 -10.35
N LYS A 8 -21.25 14.50 -9.74
CA LYS A 8 -19.92 14.81 -10.26
C LYS A 8 -19.13 13.50 -10.31
N ALA A 9 -18.67 13.11 -11.51
CA ALA A 9 -17.91 11.89 -11.68
C ALA A 9 -16.65 11.91 -10.81
N PHE A 10 -16.45 10.86 -10.02
CA PHE A 10 -15.21 10.68 -9.28
C PHE A 10 -14.07 10.46 -10.27
N THR A 11 -12.99 11.22 -10.12
CA THR A 11 -11.78 11.02 -10.92
C THR A 11 -10.88 10.01 -10.24
N VAL A 12 -10.62 8.89 -10.89
CA VAL A 12 -9.60 7.94 -10.48
C VAL A 12 -8.32 8.31 -11.22
N SER A 13 -7.24 8.59 -10.47
CA SER A 13 -5.94 8.88 -11.06
C SER A 13 -4.86 8.04 -10.39
N ARG A 14 -3.91 7.57 -11.19
CA ARG A 14 -2.75 6.83 -10.67
C ARG A 14 -1.72 7.80 -10.12
N CYS A 15 -1.32 7.59 -8.88
CA CYS A 15 -0.24 8.34 -8.28
C CYS A 15 1.09 8.02 -8.98
N LYS A 16 1.83 9.06 -9.40
CA LYS A 16 3.16 8.93 -10.02
C LYS A 16 4.24 8.79 -8.94
N GLY A 17 5.32 8.07 -9.27
CA GLY A 17 6.48 7.92 -8.38
C GLY A 17 6.29 6.92 -7.25
N ILE A 18 5.26 6.07 -7.31
CA ILE A 18 5.09 4.96 -6.37
C ILE A 18 5.97 3.79 -6.83
N PRO A 19 6.80 3.22 -5.94
CA PRO A 19 7.59 2.02 -6.26
C PRO A 19 6.73 0.91 -6.87
N GLN A 20 7.26 0.22 -7.87
CA GLN A 20 6.61 -0.93 -8.50
C GLN A 20 7.44 -2.18 -8.24
N ILE A 21 6.77 -3.28 -7.94
CA ILE A 21 7.40 -4.57 -7.64
C ILE A 21 6.90 -5.59 -8.65
N SER A 22 7.84 -6.32 -9.26
CA SER A 22 7.55 -7.37 -10.24
C SER A 22 7.44 -8.76 -9.60
N THR A 23 8.09 -8.99 -8.46
CA THR A 23 8.05 -10.26 -7.74
C THR A 23 6.75 -10.37 -6.92
N GLN A 24 6.02 -11.48 -7.09
CA GLN A 24 4.71 -11.63 -6.45
C GLN A 24 4.76 -11.67 -4.92
N SER A 25 5.77 -12.33 -4.34
CA SER A 25 5.96 -12.38 -2.87
C SER A 25 6.23 -11.00 -2.28
N ASP A 26 7.12 -10.25 -2.93
CA ASP A 26 7.50 -8.90 -2.51
C ASP A 26 6.35 -7.90 -2.69
N ALA A 27 5.44 -8.14 -3.65
CA ALA A 27 4.28 -7.29 -3.87
C ALA A 27 3.33 -7.29 -2.68
N GLY A 28 3.17 -8.42 -1.98
CA GLY A 28 2.39 -8.50 -0.74
C GLY A 28 2.99 -7.63 0.37
N VAL A 29 4.30 -7.74 0.59
CA VAL A 29 5.04 -6.93 1.57
C VAL A 29 4.95 -5.44 1.22
N MET A 30 5.17 -5.09 -0.05
CA MET A 30 5.06 -3.72 -0.53
C MET A 30 3.66 -3.14 -0.34
N ALA A 31 2.61 -3.93 -0.57
CA ALA A 31 1.24 -3.48 -0.36
C ALA A 31 1.00 -3.06 1.10
N VAL A 32 1.44 -3.88 2.06
CA VAL A 32 1.31 -3.56 3.50
C VAL A 32 2.08 -2.29 3.85
N LEU A 33 3.33 -2.17 3.39
CA LEU A 33 4.14 -0.96 3.63
C LEU A 33 3.51 0.30 3.04
N LEU A 34 2.92 0.21 1.85
CA LEU A 34 2.24 1.34 1.21
C LEU A 34 1.00 1.76 2.01
N ILE A 35 0.25 0.80 2.57
CA ILE A 35 -0.90 1.08 3.44
C ILE A 35 -0.44 1.76 4.73
N GLU A 36 0.56 1.20 5.43
CA GLU A 36 1.10 1.78 6.65
C GLU A 36 1.65 3.19 6.42
N ALA A 37 2.39 3.40 5.33
CA ALA A 37 2.92 4.71 4.96
C ALA A 37 1.82 5.70 4.56
N HIS A 38 0.75 5.23 3.91
CA HIS A 38 -0.41 6.06 3.59
C HIS A 38 -1.13 6.54 4.85
N VAL A 39 -1.29 5.66 5.84
CA VAL A 39 -1.90 6.01 7.13
C VAL A 39 -1.05 7.03 7.87
N ALA A 40 0.29 6.89 7.84
CA ALA A 40 1.20 7.78 8.56
C ALA A 40 1.37 9.17 7.91
N GLU A 41 1.61 9.23 6.59
CA GLU A 41 2.03 10.45 5.89
C GLU A 41 1.32 10.65 4.53
N GLY A 42 0.25 9.89 4.28
CA GLY A 42 -0.49 9.94 3.03
C GLY A 42 0.37 9.58 1.82
N LEU A 43 0.15 10.28 0.71
CA LEU A 43 0.88 10.04 -0.54
C LEU A 43 2.39 10.32 -0.42
N GLY A 44 2.79 11.22 0.49
CA GLY A 44 4.20 11.53 0.73
C GLY A 44 4.96 10.32 1.25
N GLY A 45 4.40 9.64 2.25
CA GLY A 45 4.93 8.40 2.80
C GLY A 45 5.02 7.29 1.76
N CYS A 46 3.99 7.10 0.92
CA CYS A 46 4.02 6.08 -0.11
C CYS A 46 5.18 6.27 -1.13
N LYS A 47 5.61 7.52 -1.37
CA LYS A 47 6.72 7.85 -2.28
C LYS A 47 8.10 7.67 -1.63
N SER A 48 8.19 7.66 -0.30
CA SER A 48 9.46 7.48 0.42
C SER A 48 9.83 6.00 0.60
N ILE A 49 8.88 5.08 0.40
CA ILE A 49 9.13 3.64 0.44
C ILE A 49 10.11 3.23 -0.67
N THR A 50 11.03 2.33 -0.34
CA THR A 50 12.02 1.80 -1.29
C THR A 50 12.05 0.27 -1.22
N PRO A 51 12.31 -0.44 -2.34
CA PRO A 51 12.43 -1.90 -2.33
C PRO A 51 13.50 -2.45 -1.38
N ARG A 52 14.47 -1.63 -0.96
CA ARG A 52 15.52 -2.02 0.01
C ARG A 52 14.96 -2.35 1.39
N LEU A 53 13.75 -1.89 1.71
CA LEU A 53 13.09 -2.15 2.99
C LEU A 53 12.45 -3.56 3.04
N LEU A 54 12.20 -4.17 1.88
CA LEU A 54 11.42 -5.41 1.77
C LEU A 54 12.01 -6.61 2.53
N PRO A 55 13.33 -6.88 2.49
CA PRO A 55 13.87 -8.04 3.20
C PRO A 55 13.65 -7.97 4.71
N GLU A 56 13.76 -6.80 5.31
CA GLU A 56 13.56 -6.64 6.75
C GLU A 56 12.08 -6.51 7.12
N ALA A 57 11.32 -5.74 6.34
CA ALA A 57 9.88 -5.62 6.50
C ALA A 57 9.18 -6.99 6.44
N SER A 58 9.60 -7.87 5.52
CA SER A 58 9.01 -9.21 5.41
C SER A 58 9.10 -10.02 6.70
N LYS A 59 10.23 -9.96 7.41
CA LYS A 59 10.43 -10.66 8.69
C LYS A 59 9.57 -10.06 9.79
N GLN A 60 9.54 -8.73 9.87
CA GLN A 60 8.74 -8.01 10.86
C GLN A 60 7.24 -8.29 10.67
N LEU A 61 6.76 -8.29 9.43
CA LEU A 61 5.39 -8.64 9.11
C LEU A 61 5.06 -10.10 9.44
N ALA A 62 6.00 -11.03 9.24
CA ALA A 62 5.79 -12.42 9.63
C ALA A 62 5.60 -12.58 11.15
N VAL A 63 6.39 -11.87 11.96
CA VAL A 63 6.23 -11.86 13.43
C VAL A 63 4.89 -11.24 13.82
N LYS A 64 4.56 -10.05 13.29
CA LYS A 64 3.26 -9.39 13.56
C LYS A 64 2.07 -10.29 13.19
N LEU A 65 2.15 -10.99 12.06
CA LEU A 65 1.11 -11.92 11.64
C LEU A 65 0.99 -13.08 12.62
N PHE A 66 2.11 -13.70 12.99
CA PHE A 66 2.13 -14.80 13.95
C PHE A 66 1.52 -14.39 15.29
N GLU A 67 1.88 -13.22 15.81
CA GLU A 67 1.29 -12.65 17.03
C GLU A 67 -0.22 -12.46 16.88
N SER A 68 -0.69 -11.95 15.73
CA SER A 68 -2.12 -11.69 15.49
C SER A 68 -2.99 -12.94 15.38
N ILE A 69 -2.42 -14.09 15.02
CA ILE A 69 -3.16 -15.36 14.84
C ILE A 69 -2.96 -16.34 16.00
N SER A 70 -1.97 -16.09 16.87
CA SER A 70 -1.65 -16.95 18.01
C SER A 70 -2.22 -16.44 19.34
N MET A 71 -2.70 -15.20 19.37
CA MET A 71 -3.45 -14.58 20.47
C MET A 71 -4.94 -14.54 20.14
#